data_AF-A0A2A5Y2P5-F1
#
_entry.id   AF-A0A2A5Y2P5-F1
#
_cell.length_a   1.000
_cell.length_b   1.000
_cell.length_c   1.000
_cell.angle_alpha   90.00
_cell.angle_beta   90.00
_cell.angle_gamma   90.00
#
_symmetry.space_group_name_H-M   'P 1'
#
loop_
_entity.id
_entity.type
_entity.pdbx_description
1 polymer ?
#
loop_
_entity_poly.entity_id
_entity_poly.type
_entity_poly.pdbx_seq_one_letter_code
_entity_poly.pdbx_strand_id
1 'polypeptide(L)'
;MPKIDKFCPLWLYKVVISVTVYDYIVRDVAIFVSTKKFESFFSKYYKDLTVDEIETGATSFIQFLGEVKTKDPFLLLNHFTYNLVEETKAKLGKLFKKDPYEGDSEKEYSSEVALKDFKVFSFSCRSGLTKKAPVGWEIRNEQDLGILNKAIEKEFSIDDMIDSVL
;
A
#
# COMPACT_ATOMS: atom_id res chain seq x y z
N MET A 1 11.20 -22.40 -10.03
CA MET A 1 9.96 -21.97 -9.35
C MET A 1 8.81 -22.06 -10.35
N PRO A 2 7.62 -22.52 -9.96
CA PRO A 2 6.46 -22.50 -10.85
C PRO A 2 6.16 -21.06 -11.29
N LYS A 3 5.57 -20.92 -12.49
CA LYS A 3 5.33 -19.64 -13.15
C LYS A 3 4.41 -18.77 -12.27
N ILE A 4 4.91 -17.63 -11.82
CA ILE A 4 4.11 -16.60 -11.16
C ILE A 4 3.20 -16.01 -12.23
N ASP A 5 1.91 -16.37 -12.21
CA ASP A 5 0.94 -15.95 -13.22
C ASP A 5 -0.32 -15.33 -12.62
N LYS A 6 -0.12 -14.50 -11.58
CA LYS A 6 -1.17 -13.75 -10.91
C LYS A 6 -0.74 -12.30 -10.76
N PHE A 7 -1.70 -11.38 -10.88
CA PHE A 7 -1.48 -9.95 -10.69
C PHE A 7 -1.75 -9.58 -9.22
N CYS A 8 -1.07 -8.54 -8.72
CA CYS A 8 -1.26 -8.05 -7.36
C CYS A 8 -2.71 -7.58 -7.15
N PRO A 9 -3.36 -7.94 -6.03
CA PRO A 9 -4.69 -7.42 -5.73
C PRO A 9 -4.71 -5.90 -5.58
N LEU A 10 -5.74 -5.24 -6.11
CA LEU A 10 -5.88 -3.78 -6.06
C LEU A 10 -5.81 -3.20 -4.64
N TRP A 11 -6.38 -3.90 -3.65
CA TRP A 11 -6.36 -3.44 -2.26
C TRP A 11 -4.92 -3.41 -1.71
N LEU A 12 -4.11 -4.40 -2.08
CA LEU A 12 -2.73 -4.52 -1.63
C LEU A 12 -1.86 -3.46 -2.30
N TYR A 13 -2.04 -3.22 -3.61
CA TYR A 13 -1.40 -2.12 -4.33
C TYR A 13 -1.64 -0.76 -3.65
N LYS A 14 -2.89 -0.46 -3.29
CA LYS A 14 -3.25 0.77 -2.57
C LYS A 14 -2.56 0.88 -1.22
N VAL A 15 -2.48 -0.22 -0.46
CA VAL A 15 -1.76 -0.24 0.83
C VAL A 15 -0.26 -0.02 0.62
N VAL A 16 0.37 -0.69 -0.35
CA VAL A 16 1.80 -0.55 -0.67
C VAL A 16 2.15 0.90 -1.02
N ILE A 17 1.35 1.55 -1.87
CA ILE A 17 1.52 2.98 -2.18
C ILE A 17 1.35 3.82 -0.92
N SER A 18 0.31 3.54 -0.13
CA SER A 18 0.02 4.34 1.06
C SER A 18 1.14 4.25 2.09
N VAL A 19 1.70 3.07 2.31
CA VAL A 19 2.86 2.88 3.19
C VAL A 19 4.09 3.55 2.61
N THR A 20 4.34 3.45 1.31
CA THR A 20 5.47 4.12 0.65
C THR A 20 5.43 5.64 0.83
N VAL A 21 4.27 6.25 0.62
CA VAL A 21 4.08 7.70 0.78
C VAL A 21 4.15 8.11 2.25
N TYR A 22 3.60 7.30 3.17
CA TYR A 22 3.69 7.56 4.60
C TYR A 22 5.14 7.51 5.08
N ASP A 23 5.90 6.50 4.63
CA ASP A 23 7.31 6.35 4.97
C ASP A 23 8.15 7.53 4.48
N TYR A 24 7.85 8.05 3.28
CA TYR A 24 8.49 9.25 2.76
C TYR A 24 8.13 10.52 3.53
N ILE A 25 6.84 10.79 3.76
CA ILE A 25 6.39 12.06 4.36
C ILE A 25 6.63 12.11 5.86
N VAL A 26 6.44 10.99 6.57
CA VAL A 26 6.38 10.95 8.04
C VAL A 26 7.63 10.35 8.65
N ARG A 27 8.25 9.37 7.97
CA ARG A 27 9.39 8.60 8.52
C ARG A 27 10.73 8.94 7.86
N ASP A 28 10.76 9.89 6.93
CA ASP A 28 11.97 10.33 6.22
C ASP A 28 12.70 9.18 5.50
N VAL A 29 11.93 8.21 4.97
CA VAL A 29 12.45 7.09 4.19
C VAL A 29 12.36 7.42 2.69
N ALA A 30 13.48 7.37 1.98
CA ALA A 30 13.48 7.61 0.55
C ALA A 30 12.53 6.65 -0.20
N ILE A 31 11.76 7.18 -1.15
CA ILE A 31 10.75 6.43 -1.92
C ILE A 31 11.35 5.15 -2.52
N PHE A 32 12.55 5.27 -3.11
CA PHE A 32 13.21 4.14 -3.78
C PHE A 32 13.49 2.96 -2.81
N VAL A 33 13.77 3.23 -1.53
CA VAL A 33 14.02 2.19 -0.51
C VAL A 33 12.74 1.39 -0.30
N SER A 34 11.61 2.08 -0.13
CA SER A 34 10.31 1.44 0.05
C SER A 34 9.87 0.68 -1.18
N THR A 35 10.05 1.23 -2.38
CA THR A 35 9.63 0.58 -3.64
C THR A 35 10.45 -0.69 -3.92
N LYS A 36 11.77 -0.65 -3.77
CA LYS A 36 12.64 -1.84 -3.90
C LYS A 36 12.36 -2.90 -2.84
N LYS A 37 12.09 -2.48 -1.60
CA LYS A 37 11.67 -3.40 -0.54
C LYS A 37 10.40 -4.16 -0.93
N PHE A 38 9.37 -3.45 -1.36
CA PHE A 38 8.09 -4.06 -1.70
C PHE A 38 8.18 -4.90 -2.98
N GLU A 39 8.81 -4.42 -4.04
CA GLU A 39 9.01 -5.16 -5.28
C GLU A 39 9.80 -6.46 -5.05
N SER A 40 10.92 -6.39 -4.33
CA SER A 40 11.74 -7.57 -4.02
C SER A 40 11.05 -8.59 -3.10
N PHE A 41 10.07 -8.16 -2.31
CA PHE A 41 9.25 -9.06 -1.49
C PHE A 41 8.12 -9.69 -2.32
N PHE A 42 7.35 -8.87 -3.02
CA PHE A 42 6.12 -9.26 -3.69
C PHE A 42 6.31 -9.87 -5.08
N SER A 43 7.48 -9.71 -5.71
CA SER A 43 7.84 -10.41 -6.95
C SER A 43 7.81 -11.94 -6.82
N LYS A 44 7.79 -12.48 -5.60
CA LYS A 44 7.60 -13.91 -5.32
C LYS A 44 6.14 -14.37 -5.42
N TYR A 45 5.20 -13.42 -5.39
CA TYR A 45 3.76 -13.66 -5.27
C TYR A 45 2.99 -13.19 -6.52
N TYR A 46 3.44 -12.09 -7.13
CA TYR A 46 2.76 -11.44 -8.25
C TYR A 46 3.73 -11.17 -9.39
N LYS A 47 3.21 -11.18 -10.62
CA LYS A 47 4.03 -10.96 -11.83
C LYS A 47 4.23 -9.49 -12.18
N ASP A 48 3.55 -8.61 -11.45
CA ASP A 48 3.62 -7.17 -11.53
C ASP A 48 4.00 -6.59 -10.14
N LEU A 49 3.67 -5.33 -9.88
CA LEU A 49 4.07 -4.53 -8.71
C LEU A 49 5.55 -4.12 -8.80
N THR A 50 5.93 -3.59 -9.97
CA THR A 50 7.29 -3.11 -10.22
C THR A 50 7.58 -1.81 -9.45
N VAL A 51 8.86 -1.47 -9.32
CA VAL A 51 9.30 -0.18 -8.76
C VAL A 51 8.58 0.98 -9.44
N ASP A 52 8.60 1.04 -10.78
CA ASP A 52 7.97 2.11 -11.56
C ASP A 52 6.47 2.26 -11.28
N GLU A 53 5.76 1.14 -11.10
CA GLU A 53 4.32 1.14 -10.82
C GLU A 53 3.99 1.65 -9.41
N ILE A 54 4.83 1.32 -8.44
CA ILE A 54 4.72 1.82 -7.07
C ILE A 54 5.06 3.32 -7.05
N GLU A 55 6.15 3.73 -7.70
CA GLU A 55 6.60 5.13 -7.75
C GLU A 55 5.60 6.05 -8.46
N THR A 56 5.00 5.57 -9.56
CA THR A 56 3.96 6.31 -10.28
C THR A 56 2.73 6.55 -9.39
N GLY A 57 2.30 5.52 -8.66
CA GLY A 57 1.20 5.62 -7.70
C GLY A 57 1.53 6.50 -6.49
N ALA A 58 2.73 6.36 -5.93
CA ALA A 58 3.21 7.17 -4.81
C ALA A 58 3.28 8.66 -5.19
N THR A 59 3.83 8.97 -6.37
CA THR A 59 3.90 10.34 -6.89
C THR A 59 2.50 10.94 -7.05
N SER A 60 1.56 10.17 -7.60
CA SER A 60 0.16 10.59 -7.74
C SER A 60 -0.51 10.89 -6.40
N PHE A 61 -0.24 10.08 -5.37
CA PHE A 61 -0.75 10.30 -4.02
C PHE A 61 -0.12 11.54 -3.37
N ILE A 62 1.20 11.72 -3.51
CA ILE A 62 1.92 12.91 -2.99
C ILE A 62 1.38 14.19 -3.63
N GLN A 63 1.23 14.21 -4.96
CA GLN A 63 0.67 15.36 -5.69
C GLN A 63 -0.72 15.71 -5.16
N PHE A 64 -1.62 14.74 -5.06
CA PHE A 64 -2.95 14.97 -4.51
C PHE A 64 -2.91 15.45 -3.06
N LEU A 65 -2.08 14.86 -2.20
CA LEU A 65 -1.93 15.33 -0.81
C LEU A 65 -1.48 16.79 -0.73
N GLY A 66 -0.62 17.24 -1.65
CA GLY A 66 -0.21 18.63 -1.78
C GLY A 66 -1.33 19.58 -2.22
N GLU A 67 -2.34 19.08 -2.93
CA GLU A 67 -3.52 19.86 -3.33
C GLU A 67 -4.55 19.99 -2.19
N VAL A 68 -4.57 19.05 -1.24
CA VAL A 68 -5.56 19.03 -0.17
C VAL A 68 -5.23 20.06 0.91
N LYS A 69 -6.12 21.06 1.04
CA LYS A 69 -6.06 22.07 2.10
C LYS A 69 -6.48 21.50 3.46
N THR A 70 -5.57 20.82 4.14
CA THR A 70 -5.72 20.34 5.52
C THR A 70 -4.39 20.48 6.27
N LYS A 71 -4.43 20.58 7.60
CA LYS A 71 -3.24 20.76 8.43
C LYS A 71 -2.30 19.56 8.35
N ASP A 72 -2.89 18.36 8.35
CA ASP A 72 -2.16 17.09 8.41
C ASP A 72 -2.61 16.15 7.27
N PRO A 73 -2.22 16.41 6.00
CA PRO A 73 -2.70 15.63 4.84
C PRO A 73 -2.38 14.14 4.94
N PHE A 74 -1.23 13.79 5.54
CA PHE A 74 -0.83 12.40 5.76
C PHE A 74 -1.83 11.60 6.62
N LEU A 75 -2.67 12.25 7.43
CA LEU A 75 -3.71 11.56 8.19
C LEU A 75 -4.79 10.97 7.27
N LEU A 76 -5.07 11.57 6.11
CA LEU A 76 -5.99 11.00 5.13
C LEU A 76 -5.46 9.67 4.60
N LEU A 77 -4.15 9.61 4.35
CA LEU A 77 -3.44 8.40 3.94
C LEU A 77 -3.52 7.31 5.01
N ASN A 78 -3.31 7.68 6.27
CA ASN A 78 -3.37 6.77 7.40
C ASN A 78 -4.80 6.22 7.58
N HIS A 79 -5.81 7.08 7.50
CA HIS A 79 -7.23 6.67 7.54
C HIS A 79 -7.62 5.78 6.37
N PHE A 80 -7.12 6.06 5.15
CA PHE A 80 -7.39 5.24 3.99
C PHE A 80 -6.80 3.83 4.16
N THR A 81 -5.54 3.75 4.57
CA THR A 81 -4.84 2.49 4.86
C THR A 81 -5.58 1.67 5.92
N TYR A 82 -6.01 2.31 7.01
CA TYR A 82 -6.80 1.66 8.06
C TYR A 82 -8.09 1.02 7.51
N ASN A 83 -8.86 1.74 6.69
CA ASN A 83 -10.11 1.19 6.15
C ASN A 83 -9.85 0.03 5.21
N LEU A 84 -8.81 0.09 4.36
CA LEU A 84 -8.43 -1.03 3.50
C LEU A 84 -8.06 -2.28 4.32
N VAL A 85 -7.28 -2.11 5.39
CA VAL A 85 -6.88 -3.20 6.28
C VAL A 85 -8.09 -3.81 6.99
N GLU A 86 -8.97 -2.98 7.55
CA GLU A 86 -10.18 -3.45 8.24
C GLU A 86 -11.15 -4.18 7.30
N GLU A 87 -11.33 -3.67 6.08
CA GLU A 87 -12.12 -4.34 5.04
C GLU A 87 -11.53 -5.71 4.68
N THR A 88 -10.20 -5.81 4.58
CA THR A 88 -9.51 -7.07 4.31
C THR A 88 -9.61 -8.05 5.48
N LYS A 89 -9.43 -7.59 6.73
CA LYS A 89 -9.63 -8.43 7.92
C LYS A 89 -11.06 -8.96 8.01
N ALA A 90 -12.05 -8.13 7.69
CA ALA A 90 -13.45 -8.56 7.64
C ALA A 90 -13.70 -9.64 6.57
N LYS A 91 -12.93 -9.64 5.48
CA LYS A 91 -12.95 -10.71 4.46
C LYS A 91 -12.24 -11.98 4.93
N LEU A 92 -11.20 -11.87 5.76
CA LEU A 92 -10.52 -13.03 6.35
C LEU A 92 -11.37 -13.74 7.42
N GLY A 93 -12.09 -12.96 8.26
CA GLY A 93 -12.86 -13.51 9.38
C GLY A 93 -14.23 -14.09 9.02
N LYS A 94 -14.75 -13.78 7.83
CA LYS A 94 -15.95 -14.43 7.27
C LYS A 94 -15.50 -15.60 6.40
N LEU A 95 -16.31 -16.65 6.27
CA LEU A 95 -16.10 -17.87 5.46
C LEU A 95 -15.91 -17.62 3.94
N PHE A 96 -15.12 -16.62 3.55
CA PHE A 96 -14.69 -16.44 2.17
C PHE A 96 -13.67 -17.52 1.85
N LYS A 97 -13.95 -18.26 0.77
CA LYS A 97 -13.09 -19.35 0.30
C LYS A 97 -11.77 -18.87 -0.32
N LYS A 98 -11.64 -17.56 -0.60
CA LYS A 98 -10.51 -16.97 -1.32
C LYS A 98 -9.66 -16.15 -0.34
N ASP A 99 -8.38 -16.48 -0.27
CA ASP A 99 -7.39 -15.67 0.45
C ASP A 99 -7.33 -14.27 -0.21
N PRO A 100 -7.47 -13.16 0.53
CA PRO A 100 -7.37 -11.81 -0.04
C PRO A 100 -5.99 -11.49 -0.64
N TYR A 101 -4.96 -12.26 -0.29
CA TYR A 101 -3.63 -12.17 -0.89
C TYR A 101 -3.50 -13.02 -2.16
N GLU A 102 -4.48 -13.85 -2.48
CA GLU A 102 -4.50 -14.58 -3.74
C GLU A 102 -4.64 -13.59 -4.90
N GLY A 103 -3.61 -13.53 -5.74
CA GLY A 103 -3.57 -12.58 -6.84
C GLY A 103 -4.67 -12.79 -7.87
N ASP A 104 -4.92 -11.75 -8.64
CA ASP A 104 -5.99 -11.71 -9.62
C ASP A 104 -5.57 -12.34 -10.94
N SER A 105 -6.55 -12.87 -11.68
CA SER A 105 -6.32 -13.44 -13.02
C SER A 105 -6.06 -12.38 -14.07
N GLU A 106 -6.55 -11.17 -13.84
CA GLU A 106 -6.38 -9.99 -14.69
C GLU A 106 -5.78 -8.85 -13.89
N LYS A 107 -5.15 -7.89 -14.58
CA LYS A 107 -4.55 -6.74 -13.92
C LYS A 107 -5.63 -5.71 -13.59
N GLU A 108 -6.08 -5.71 -12.34
CA GLU A 108 -7.14 -4.79 -11.89
C GLU A 108 -6.59 -3.45 -11.37
N TYR A 109 -5.33 -3.39 -10.97
CA TYR A 109 -4.77 -2.15 -10.42
C TYR A 109 -4.08 -1.28 -11.46
N SER A 110 -4.20 0.03 -11.21
CA SER A 110 -3.42 1.07 -11.84
C SER A 110 -3.30 2.27 -10.90
N SER A 111 -2.35 3.15 -11.16
CA SER A 111 -2.16 4.38 -10.39
C SER A 111 -3.42 5.27 -10.41
N GLU A 112 -4.11 5.31 -11.54
CA GLU A 112 -5.33 6.08 -11.77
C GLU A 112 -6.49 5.54 -10.95
N VAL A 113 -6.68 4.20 -10.90
CA VAL A 113 -7.71 3.55 -10.10
C VAL A 113 -7.45 3.80 -8.61
N ALA A 114 -6.21 3.59 -8.15
CA ALA A 114 -5.84 3.84 -6.76
C ALA A 114 -6.04 5.31 -6.35
N LEU A 115 -5.63 6.26 -7.21
CA LEU A 115 -5.77 7.69 -6.96
C LEU A 115 -7.24 8.10 -6.91
N LYS A 116 -8.07 7.60 -7.82
CA LYS A 116 -9.51 7.85 -7.83
C LYS A 116 -10.14 7.44 -6.50
N ASP A 117 -9.84 6.23 -6.04
CA ASP A 117 -10.41 5.69 -4.80
C ASP A 117 -9.90 6.47 -3.57
N PHE A 118 -8.62 6.86 -3.56
CA PHE A 118 -8.08 7.68 -2.49
C PHE A 118 -8.69 9.09 -2.45
N LYS A 119 -8.96 9.71 -3.61
CA LYS A 119 -9.68 10.99 -3.70
C LYS A 119 -11.10 10.86 -3.14
N VAL A 120 -11.84 9.84 -3.59
CA VAL A 120 -13.21 9.56 -3.11
C VAL A 120 -13.23 9.35 -1.59
N PHE A 121 -12.30 8.55 -1.07
CA PHE A 121 -12.15 8.34 0.37
C PHE A 121 -11.85 9.66 1.10
N SER A 122 -10.90 10.46 0.59
CA SER A 122 -10.47 11.69 1.24
C SER A 122 -11.60 12.72 1.35
N PHE A 123 -12.41 12.87 0.29
CA PHE A 123 -13.59 13.74 0.34
C PHE A 123 -14.63 13.22 1.33
N SER A 124 -14.91 11.91 1.31
CA SER A 124 -15.86 11.29 2.24
C SER A 124 -15.40 11.39 3.70
N CYS A 125 -14.11 11.22 3.96
CA CYS A 125 -13.50 11.32 5.28
C CYS A 125 -13.62 12.73 5.86
N ARG A 126 -13.41 13.76 5.03
CA ARG A 126 -13.59 15.17 5.42
C ARG A 126 -15.05 15.50 5.72
N SER A 127 -15.98 14.87 5.03
CA SER A 127 -17.43 14.99 5.28
C SER A 127 -17.92 14.12 6.45
N GLY A 128 -17.05 13.40 7.15
CA GLY A 128 -17.42 12.55 8.29
C GLY A 128 -18.18 11.28 7.89
N LEU A 129 -18.11 10.87 6.63
CA LEU A 129 -18.84 9.72 6.08
C LEU A 129 -18.04 8.40 6.12
N THR A 130 -16.76 8.46 6.52
CA THR A 130 -15.91 7.27 6.67
C THR A 130 -15.36 7.16 8.08
N LYS A 131 -14.98 5.93 8.46
CA LYS A 131 -14.29 5.70 9.73
C LYS A 131 -12.88 6.28 9.65
N LYS A 132 -12.46 6.96 10.71
CA LYS A 132 -11.08 7.39 10.88
C LYS A 132 -10.31 6.30 11.63
N ALA A 133 -9.02 6.17 11.31
CA ALA A 133 -8.13 5.36 12.10
C ALA A 133 -8.10 5.90 13.56
N PRO A 134 -7.99 5.02 14.58
CA PRO A 134 -7.75 5.44 15.94
C PRO A 134 -6.52 6.35 16.06
N VAL A 135 -6.51 7.21 17.07
CA VAL A 135 -5.33 8.04 17.36
C VAL A 135 -4.14 7.15 17.67
N GLY A 136 -2.99 7.44 17.05
CA GLY A 136 -1.77 6.64 17.21
C GLY A 136 -1.76 5.32 16.42
N TRP A 137 -2.78 5.06 15.60
CA TRP A 137 -2.79 3.90 14.73
C TRP A 137 -1.67 3.97 13.68
N GLU A 138 -0.91 2.89 13.55
CA GLU A 138 0.06 2.68 12.49
C GLU A 138 0.00 1.22 12.03
N ILE A 139 0.04 0.98 10.73
CA ILE A 139 0.00 -0.36 10.14
C ILE A 139 1.10 -1.30 10.65
N ARG A 140 2.22 -0.75 11.15
CA ARG A 140 3.33 -1.53 11.72
C ARG A 140 3.03 -2.14 13.08
N ASN A 141 2.06 -1.58 13.79
CA ASN A 141 1.61 -2.10 15.07
C ASN A 141 0.48 -3.13 14.89
N GLU A 142 -0.03 -3.28 13.68
CA GLU A 142 -1.06 -4.26 13.36
C GLU A 142 -0.48 -5.67 13.32
N GLN A 143 -1.16 -6.58 14.00
CA GLN A 143 -0.90 -8.01 13.93
C GLN A 143 -1.88 -8.66 12.95
N ASP A 144 -1.55 -9.88 12.51
CA ASP A 144 -2.42 -10.73 11.71
C ASP A 144 -2.76 -10.21 10.29
N LEU A 145 -1.87 -9.44 9.67
CA LEU A 145 -1.95 -9.06 8.24
C LEU A 145 -1.21 -10.06 7.32
N GLY A 146 -0.91 -11.27 7.77
CA GLY A 146 -0.34 -12.31 6.90
C GLY A 146 0.97 -11.89 6.19
N ILE A 147 1.01 -11.99 4.86
CA ILE A 147 2.23 -11.65 4.08
C ILE A 147 2.56 -10.15 4.10
N LEU A 148 1.59 -9.28 4.39
CA LEU A 148 1.79 -7.83 4.43
C LEU A 148 2.65 -7.42 5.63
N ASN A 149 2.47 -8.03 6.81
CA ASN A 149 3.37 -7.81 7.95
C ASN A 149 4.82 -8.10 7.57
N LYS A 150 5.05 -9.26 6.96
CA LYS A 150 6.38 -9.69 6.52
C LYS A 150 7.00 -8.74 5.49
N ALA A 151 6.20 -8.18 4.58
CA ALA A 151 6.66 -7.21 3.60
C ALA A 151 7.06 -5.87 4.25
N ILE A 152 6.29 -5.43 5.25
CA ILE A 152 6.52 -4.16 5.95
C ILE A 152 7.74 -4.24 6.86
N GLU A 153 7.92 -5.38 7.55
CA GLU A 153 9.01 -5.69 8.47
C GLU A 153 10.33 -6.04 7.77
N LYS A 154 10.28 -6.37 6.47
CA LYS A 154 11.50 -6.66 5.71
C LYS A 154 12.46 -5.47 5.79
N GLU A 155 13.66 -5.71 6.30
CA GLU A 155 14.77 -4.77 6.18
C GLU A 155 15.29 -4.83 4.73
N PHE A 156 15.42 -3.66 4.11
CA PHE A 156 16.12 -3.52 2.84
C PHE A 156 17.46 -2.87 3.18
N SER A 157 18.53 -3.66 3.09
CA SER A 157 19.85 -3.27 3.54
C SER A 157 20.56 -2.41 2.47
N ILE A 158 21.65 -1.75 2.88
CA ILE A 158 22.53 -1.04 1.95
C ILE A 158 23.17 -2.01 0.95
N ASP A 159 23.41 -3.26 1.35
CA ASP A 159 23.95 -4.29 0.46
C ASP A 159 22.95 -4.63 -0.65
N ASP A 160 21.66 -4.75 -0.31
CA ASP A 160 20.58 -4.92 -1.30
C ASP A 160 20.48 -3.71 -2.26
N MET A 161 20.82 -2.51 -1.78
CA MET A 161 20.86 -1.31 -2.62
C MET A 161 22.02 -1.37 -3.62
N ILE A 162 23.23 -1.73 -3.16
CA ILE A 162 24.43 -1.81 -4.01
C ILE A 162 24.24 -2.85 -5.11
N ASP A 163 23.71 -4.02 -4.76
CA ASP A 163 23.45 -5.10 -5.72
C ASP A 163 22.36 -4.75 -6.73
N SER A 164 21.47 -3.80 -6.43
CA SER A 164 20.38 -3.38 -7.33
C SER A 164 20.80 -2.38 -8.42
N VAL A 165 22.02 -1.84 -8.35
CA VAL A 165 22.57 -0.81 -9.26
C VAL A 165 23.73 -1.36 -10.11
N LEU A 166 24.24 -2.57 -9.79
CA LEU A 166 25.26 -3.31 -10.54
C LEU A 166 24.64 -4.27 -11.55
#